data_AF-A0A2M6XW78-F1
#
_entry.id   AF-A0A2M6XW78-F1
#
_cell.length_a   1.000
_cell.length_b   1.000
_cell.length_c   1.000
_cell.angle_alpha   90.00
_cell.angle_beta   90.00
_cell.angle_gamma   90.00
#
_symmetry.space_group_name_H-M   'P 1'
#
loop_
_entity.id
_entity.type
_entity.pdbx_description
1 polymer ?
#
loop_
_entity_poly.entity_id
_entity_poly.type
_entity_poly.pdbx_seq_one_letter_code
_entity_poly.pdbx_strand_id
1 'polypeptide(L)'
;YAFAESEQCSASMVLAYPGHVIHTNPQRELLHALVLYISSPDTLAADQIEVSFRIAGRLTSFFDLGTAADDNCPYQFDLAAHAPPHRIEKDQPLTPSVRFFGAARALPALQKIIDQNENDPIWQERRFGSEFTPAGKLTVLKHLMTYWAAEPPQRHMARRDINATIEVTHSFRVISQLVTHIDAGHAAEQDADAAKKRAAIDLVAADDIDYSTEVWNIANMSAAGFGATLSGSQGTWIKIGDLCALKPQNGELWWVGMIRRLHTDADKKVCVGIELLAKRPASVWLRVLGKGADRISNWETSSGSFSYDYLPVILLPDEHNAYLHATLLMESGRFVADAIYQMMMGEKSRELKFTKLLAEGEDFE
;
A
#
# COMPACT_ATOMS: atom_id res chain seq x y z
N TYR A 1 -17.22 -28.05 5.53
CA TYR A 1 -16.10 -28.84 6.09
C TYR A 1 -16.56 -29.80 7.19
N ALA A 2 -17.19 -29.32 8.28
CA ALA A 2 -17.63 -30.17 9.40
C ALA A 2 -18.35 -31.46 8.98
N PHE A 3 -19.30 -31.38 8.04
CA PHE A 3 -19.96 -32.55 7.46
C PHE A 3 -18.98 -33.53 6.78
N ALA A 4 -18.05 -33.03 5.97
CA ALA A 4 -17.08 -33.88 5.29
C ALA A 4 -16.09 -34.54 6.26
N GLU A 5 -15.82 -33.89 7.39
CA GLU A 5 -14.99 -34.46 8.45
C GLU A 5 -15.72 -35.56 9.21
N SER A 6 -17.00 -35.38 9.56
CA SER A 6 -17.80 -36.41 10.21
C SER A 6 -17.97 -37.66 9.34
N GLU A 7 -18.10 -37.46 8.02
CA GLU A 7 -18.18 -38.54 7.03
C GLU A 7 -16.81 -39.08 6.58
N GLN A 8 -15.70 -38.62 7.19
CA GLN A 8 -14.33 -39.05 6.87
C GLN A 8 -13.93 -38.88 5.39
N CYS A 9 -14.53 -37.90 4.70
CA CYS A 9 -14.28 -37.60 3.29
C CYS A 9 -13.67 -36.20 3.06
N SER A 10 -13.20 -35.54 4.13
CA SER A 10 -12.61 -34.18 4.07
C SER A 10 -11.37 -34.07 3.17
N ALA A 11 -10.62 -35.17 3.01
CA ALA A 11 -9.44 -35.25 2.14
C ALA A 11 -9.72 -35.89 0.76
N SER A 12 -10.95 -36.35 0.51
CA SER A 12 -11.31 -37.05 -0.74
C SER A 12 -11.29 -36.09 -1.92
N MET A 13 -10.46 -36.41 -2.91
CA MET A 13 -10.25 -35.56 -4.09
C MET A 13 -11.43 -35.65 -5.06
N VAL A 14 -11.95 -34.50 -5.47
CA VAL A 14 -13.11 -34.33 -6.36
C VAL A 14 -12.85 -33.22 -7.37
N LEU A 15 -13.59 -33.21 -8.47
CA LEU A 15 -13.69 -32.05 -9.35
C LEU A 15 -14.85 -31.17 -8.84
N ALA A 16 -14.57 -29.92 -8.48
CA ALA A 16 -15.57 -29.04 -7.87
C ALA A 16 -16.72 -28.71 -8.84
N TYR A 17 -16.42 -28.55 -10.13
CA TYR A 17 -17.42 -28.29 -11.16
C TYR A 17 -17.12 -29.07 -12.46
N PRO A 18 -18.14 -29.36 -13.28
CA PRO A 18 -17.95 -29.96 -14.60
C PRO A 18 -16.97 -29.15 -15.46
N GLY A 19 -16.04 -29.83 -16.13
CA GLY A 19 -15.04 -29.20 -17.01
C GLY A 19 -13.79 -28.66 -16.32
N HIS A 20 -13.72 -28.65 -14.99
CA HIS A 20 -12.46 -28.37 -14.29
C HIS A 20 -11.47 -29.53 -14.46
N VAL A 21 -10.19 -29.20 -14.58
CA VAL A 21 -9.08 -30.16 -14.65
C VAL A 21 -8.30 -30.26 -13.33
N ILE A 22 -8.55 -29.36 -12.39
CA ILE A 22 -7.87 -29.32 -11.09
C ILE A 22 -8.76 -30.00 -10.06
N HIS A 23 -8.25 -31.08 -9.46
CA HIS A 23 -8.90 -31.72 -8.33
C HIS A 23 -8.70 -30.90 -7.06
N THR A 24 -9.74 -30.85 -6.24
CA THR A 24 -9.74 -30.25 -4.91
C THR A 24 -10.38 -31.19 -3.89
N ASN A 25 -10.43 -30.82 -2.62
CA ASN A 25 -11.19 -31.53 -1.59
C ASN A 25 -11.72 -30.52 -0.55
N PRO A 26 -12.69 -30.91 0.30
CA PRO A 26 -13.26 -30.00 1.29
C PRO A 26 -12.22 -29.34 2.22
N GLN A 27 -11.13 -30.05 2.56
CA GLN A 27 -10.04 -29.51 3.37
C GLN A 27 -9.26 -28.41 2.66
N ARG A 28 -8.94 -28.58 1.37
CA ARG A 28 -8.21 -27.59 0.57
C ARG A 28 -9.01 -26.33 0.35
N GLU A 29 -10.30 -26.46 0.04
CA GLU A 29 -11.20 -25.30 -0.10
C GLU A 29 -11.33 -24.52 1.21
N LEU A 30 -11.43 -25.22 2.35
CA LEU A 30 -11.43 -24.57 3.65
C LEU A 30 -10.10 -23.86 3.92
N LEU A 31 -8.97 -24.54 3.73
CA LEU A 31 -7.64 -23.97 3.96
C LEU A 31 -7.38 -22.77 3.05
N HIS A 32 -7.85 -22.80 1.81
CA HIS A 32 -7.75 -21.67 0.89
C HIS A 32 -8.45 -20.43 1.45
N ALA A 33 -9.68 -20.58 1.92
CA ALA A 33 -10.44 -19.48 2.53
C ALA A 33 -9.80 -18.98 3.84
N LEU A 34 -9.37 -19.89 4.72
CA LEU A 34 -8.75 -19.55 5.99
C LEU A 34 -7.40 -18.84 5.81
N VAL A 35 -6.56 -19.33 4.90
CA VAL A 35 -5.27 -18.70 4.61
C VAL A 35 -5.46 -17.34 3.96
N LEU A 36 -6.44 -17.17 3.06
CA LEU A 36 -6.77 -15.86 2.51
C LEU A 36 -7.21 -14.89 3.62
N TYR A 37 -8.03 -15.33 4.58
CA TYR A 37 -8.48 -14.50 5.69
C TYR A 37 -7.31 -13.97 6.54
N ILE A 38 -6.35 -14.84 6.91
CA ILE A 38 -5.17 -14.43 7.69
C ILE A 38 -4.14 -13.64 6.86
N SER A 39 -4.37 -13.47 5.55
CA SER A 39 -3.51 -12.68 4.66
C SER A 39 -3.80 -11.18 4.71
N SER A 40 -4.60 -10.70 5.67
CA SER A 40 -5.05 -9.30 5.77
C SER A 40 -5.63 -8.76 4.45
N PRO A 41 -6.69 -9.37 3.90
CA PRO A 41 -7.27 -8.92 2.63
C PRO A 41 -7.81 -7.48 2.71
N ASP A 42 -8.11 -6.98 3.91
CA ASP A 42 -8.50 -5.59 4.16
C ASP A 42 -7.39 -4.59 3.85
N THR A 43 -6.13 -5.01 3.70
CA THR A 43 -4.99 -4.17 3.30
C THR A 43 -4.59 -4.33 1.83
N LEU A 44 -5.37 -5.07 1.03
CA LEU A 44 -5.05 -5.37 -0.36
C LEU A 44 -6.06 -4.73 -1.32
N ALA A 45 -5.57 -4.17 -2.43
CA ALA A 45 -6.44 -3.74 -3.52
C ALA A 45 -7.18 -4.93 -4.17
N ALA A 46 -8.25 -4.66 -4.91
CA ALA A 46 -9.13 -5.71 -5.44
C ALA A 46 -8.40 -6.72 -6.36
N ASP A 47 -7.50 -6.24 -7.20
CA ASP A 47 -6.62 -7.06 -8.03
C ASP A 47 -5.62 -7.88 -7.19
N GLN A 48 -5.07 -7.28 -6.13
CA GLN A 48 -4.16 -7.96 -5.21
C GLN A 48 -4.85 -9.05 -4.38
N ILE A 49 -6.13 -8.88 -4.04
CA ILE A 49 -6.96 -9.93 -3.42
C ILE A 49 -7.09 -11.12 -4.37
N GLU A 50 -7.39 -10.86 -5.65
CA GLU A 50 -7.52 -11.91 -6.67
C GLU A 50 -6.18 -12.65 -6.89
N VAL A 51 -5.07 -11.93 -6.99
CA VAL A 51 -3.73 -12.53 -7.08
C VAL A 51 -3.42 -13.35 -5.82
N SER A 52 -3.75 -12.84 -4.63
CA SER A 52 -3.59 -13.57 -3.36
C SER A 52 -4.40 -14.85 -3.33
N PHE A 53 -5.65 -14.80 -3.79
CA PHE A 53 -6.50 -15.97 -3.93
C PHE A 53 -5.86 -17.00 -4.87
N ARG A 54 -5.35 -16.60 -6.04
CA ARG A 54 -4.69 -17.53 -6.98
C ARG A 54 -3.41 -18.14 -6.42
N ILE A 55 -2.59 -17.37 -5.72
CA ILE A 55 -1.36 -17.86 -5.08
C ILE A 55 -1.71 -18.86 -3.98
N ALA A 56 -2.64 -18.52 -3.09
CA ALA A 56 -3.11 -19.41 -2.03
C ALA A 56 -3.68 -20.71 -2.59
N GLY A 57 -4.50 -20.63 -3.64
CA GLY A 57 -5.05 -21.80 -4.32
C GLY A 57 -3.97 -22.72 -4.89
N ARG A 58 -2.92 -22.15 -5.51
CA ARG A 58 -1.79 -22.91 -6.06
C ARG A 58 -0.95 -23.59 -4.97
N LEU A 59 -0.89 -23.00 -3.78
CA LEU A 59 -0.08 -23.45 -2.65
C LEU A 59 -0.88 -24.21 -1.58
N THR A 60 -2.17 -24.50 -1.81
CA THR A 60 -3.04 -25.20 -0.85
C THR A 60 -2.47 -26.53 -0.33
N SER A 61 -1.68 -27.25 -1.12
CA SER A 61 -1.02 -28.49 -0.67
C SER A 61 0.07 -28.29 0.38
N PHE A 62 0.53 -27.06 0.57
CA PHE A 62 1.51 -26.68 1.59
C PHE A 62 0.85 -26.15 2.87
N PHE A 63 -0.47 -26.02 2.92
CA PHE A 63 -1.16 -25.58 4.13
C PHE A 63 -1.46 -26.77 5.05
N ASP A 64 -1.41 -26.51 6.35
CA ASP A 64 -1.61 -27.51 7.39
C ASP A 64 -2.96 -27.31 8.08
N LEU A 65 -3.63 -28.42 8.39
CA LEU A 65 -4.84 -28.46 9.19
C LEU A 65 -4.74 -29.65 10.15
N GLY A 66 -4.98 -29.42 11.42
CA GLY A 66 -4.89 -30.45 12.46
C GLY A 66 -5.86 -30.22 13.62
N THR A 67 -5.91 -31.20 14.52
CA THR A 67 -6.72 -31.17 15.75
C THR A 67 -5.89 -30.83 16.99
N ALA A 68 -4.57 -30.67 16.85
CA ALA A 68 -3.65 -30.29 17.90
C ALA A 68 -2.83 -29.08 17.47
N ALA A 69 -2.43 -28.25 18.43
CA ALA A 69 -1.49 -27.16 18.21
C ALA A 69 -0.12 -27.73 17.80
N ASP A 70 0.49 -27.11 16.80
CA ASP A 70 1.84 -27.38 16.30
C ASP A 70 2.51 -26.05 15.95
N ASP A 71 3.83 -26.00 15.93
CA ASP A 71 4.62 -24.82 15.59
C ASP A 71 4.29 -24.28 14.18
N ASN A 72 3.83 -25.15 13.27
CA ASN A 72 3.41 -24.78 11.92
C ASN A 72 1.98 -24.24 11.84
N CYS A 73 1.18 -24.39 12.90
CA CYS A 73 -0.25 -24.06 12.94
C CYS A 73 -0.57 -23.00 14.01
N PRO A 74 -0.13 -21.74 13.86
CA PRO A 74 -0.30 -20.70 14.87
C PRO A 74 -1.73 -20.14 14.96
N TYR A 75 -2.64 -20.59 14.10
CA TYR A 75 -4.03 -20.13 14.05
C TYR A 75 -4.99 -21.25 14.42
N GLN A 76 -6.12 -20.87 15.02
CA GLN A 76 -7.20 -21.77 15.38
C GLN A 76 -8.57 -21.20 14.97
N PHE A 77 -9.53 -22.09 14.82
CA PHE A 77 -10.95 -21.77 14.66
C PHE A 77 -11.80 -22.92 15.22
N ASP A 78 -13.03 -22.64 15.61
CA ASP A 78 -13.95 -23.63 16.14
C ASP A 78 -15.03 -23.95 15.10
N LEU A 79 -15.16 -25.22 14.71
CA LEU A 79 -16.18 -25.69 13.77
C LEU A 79 -17.62 -25.49 14.29
N ALA A 80 -17.80 -25.42 15.61
CA ALA A 80 -19.08 -25.22 16.26
C ALA A 80 -19.41 -23.73 16.50
N ALA A 81 -18.43 -22.83 16.38
CA ALA A 81 -18.62 -21.41 16.61
C ALA A 81 -18.69 -20.62 15.28
N HIS A 82 -19.45 -19.52 15.27
CA HIS A 82 -19.51 -18.58 14.15
C HIS A 82 -18.49 -17.46 14.27
N ALA A 83 -17.28 -17.79 14.74
CA ALA A 83 -16.20 -16.83 14.95
C ALA A 83 -15.13 -16.94 13.86
N PRO A 84 -14.47 -15.84 13.47
CA PRO A 84 -13.35 -15.90 12.54
C PRO A 84 -12.16 -16.65 13.15
N PRO A 85 -11.25 -17.17 12.30
CA PRO A 85 -10.00 -17.72 12.80
C PRO A 85 -9.18 -16.64 13.49
N HIS A 86 -8.48 -17.03 14.56
CA HIS A 86 -7.64 -16.16 15.36
C HIS A 86 -6.37 -16.90 15.77
N ARG A 87 -5.38 -16.16 16.29
CA ARG A 87 -4.15 -16.78 16.80
C ARG A 87 -4.44 -17.54 18.08
N ILE A 88 -3.65 -18.59 18.34
CA ILE A 88 -3.73 -19.35 19.58
C ILE A 88 -3.46 -18.42 20.77
N GLU A 89 -4.40 -18.36 21.70
CA GLU A 89 -4.23 -17.69 22.99
C GLU A 89 -3.78 -18.71 24.05
N LYS A 90 -2.90 -18.28 24.96
CA LYS A 90 -2.50 -19.11 26.09
C LYS A 90 -3.70 -19.28 27.03
N ASP A 91 -3.90 -20.50 27.52
CA ASP A 91 -4.91 -20.86 28.54
C ASP A 91 -6.39 -20.89 28.11
N GLN A 92 -6.67 -20.99 26.80
CA GLN A 92 -8.05 -21.20 26.33
C GLN A 92 -8.45 -22.69 26.42
N PRO A 93 -9.63 -23.04 26.98
CA PRO A 93 -10.11 -24.42 27.00
C PRO A 93 -10.37 -24.92 25.57
N LEU A 94 -9.68 -25.98 25.18
CA LEU A 94 -9.84 -26.60 23.86
C LEU A 94 -11.06 -27.51 23.83
N THR A 95 -11.97 -27.27 22.90
CA THR A 95 -13.07 -28.18 22.59
C THR A 95 -12.68 -29.13 21.45
N PRO A 96 -13.29 -30.33 21.34
CA PRO A 96 -13.01 -31.25 20.23
C PRO A 96 -13.35 -30.71 18.83
N SER A 97 -14.08 -29.60 18.75
CA SER A 97 -14.44 -28.92 17.49
C SER A 97 -13.41 -27.87 17.06
N VAL A 98 -12.42 -27.54 17.89
CA VAL A 98 -11.31 -26.64 17.52
C VAL A 98 -10.37 -27.32 16.53
N ARG A 99 -10.00 -26.57 15.49
CA ARG A 99 -9.00 -26.96 14.50
C ARG A 99 -7.90 -25.92 14.45
N PHE A 100 -6.69 -26.39 14.19
CA PHE A 100 -5.49 -25.58 14.06
C PHE A 100 -5.02 -25.59 12.62
N PHE A 101 -4.54 -24.46 12.11
CA PHE A 101 -4.07 -24.37 10.74
C PHE A 101 -2.93 -23.37 10.60
N GLY A 102 -2.21 -23.47 9.48
CA GLY A 102 -1.16 -22.53 9.13
C GLY A 102 -0.61 -22.70 7.72
N ALA A 103 0.21 -21.73 7.33
CA ALA A 103 0.82 -21.63 6.02
C ALA A 103 2.36 -21.73 6.05
N ALA A 104 2.94 -22.12 7.18
CA ALA A 104 4.39 -22.10 7.40
C ALA A 104 5.17 -22.89 6.33
N ARG A 105 4.69 -24.07 5.92
CA ARG A 105 5.35 -24.88 4.87
C ARG A 105 5.27 -24.26 3.46
N ALA A 106 4.44 -23.25 3.24
CA ALA A 106 4.36 -22.55 1.97
C ALA A 106 5.46 -21.46 1.83
N LEU A 107 6.04 -21.01 2.94
CA LEU A 107 7.04 -19.92 2.94
C LEU A 107 8.27 -20.24 2.08
N PRO A 108 8.91 -21.43 2.15
CA PRO A 108 10.05 -21.73 1.30
C PRO A 108 9.71 -21.72 -0.20
N ALA A 109 8.48 -22.13 -0.56
CA ALA A 109 8.01 -22.10 -1.93
C ALA A 109 7.78 -20.67 -2.43
N LEU A 110 7.21 -19.80 -1.59
CA LEU A 110 7.08 -18.37 -1.89
C LEU A 110 8.45 -17.71 -2.06
N GLN A 111 9.40 -17.97 -1.15
CA GLN A 111 10.72 -17.33 -1.16
C GLN A 111 11.46 -17.67 -2.45
N LYS A 112 11.40 -18.94 -2.85
CA LYS A 112 11.98 -19.38 -4.12
C LYS A 112 11.40 -18.64 -5.33
N ILE A 113 10.09 -18.36 -5.33
CA ILE A 113 9.46 -17.60 -6.42
C ILE A 113 9.94 -16.14 -6.39
N ILE A 114 10.00 -15.52 -5.21
CA ILE A 114 10.46 -14.14 -5.04
C ILE A 114 11.92 -14.01 -5.52
N ASP A 115 12.81 -14.86 -5.02
CA ASP A 115 14.24 -14.84 -5.37
C ASP A 115 14.48 -15.03 -6.87
N GLN A 116 13.68 -15.87 -7.53
CA GLN A 116 13.76 -16.08 -8.98
C GLN A 116 13.40 -14.82 -9.77
N ASN A 117 12.42 -14.04 -9.32
CA ASN A 117 12.05 -12.78 -9.98
C ASN A 117 13.05 -11.65 -9.74
N GLU A 118 13.66 -11.61 -8.54
CA GLU A 118 14.55 -10.51 -8.17
C GLU A 118 15.97 -10.68 -8.72
N ASN A 119 16.45 -11.92 -8.83
CA ASN A 119 17.84 -12.19 -9.20
C ASN A 119 18.04 -12.54 -10.68
N ASP A 120 16.99 -12.83 -11.44
CA ASP A 120 17.07 -13.13 -12.87
C ASP A 120 16.31 -12.06 -13.68
N PRO A 121 17.03 -11.11 -14.32
CA PRO A 121 16.42 -10.02 -15.10
C PRO A 121 15.59 -10.50 -16.30
N ILE A 122 15.79 -11.75 -16.75
CA ILE A 122 15.05 -12.34 -17.87
C ILE A 122 13.76 -13.00 -17.38
N TRP A 123 13.73 -13.39 -16.12
CA TRP A 123 12.61 -14.11 -15.54
C TRP A 123 11.48 -13.17 -15.13
N GLN A 124 10.23 -13.53 -15.48
CA GLN A 124 9.03 -12.76 -15.10
C GLN A 124 7.92 -13.67 -14.62
N GLU A 125 7.19 -13.28 -13.57
CA GLU A 125 6.12 -14.12 -13.02
C GLU A 125 4.91 -14.15 -13.96
N ARG A 126 4.71 -15.31 -14.58
CA ARG A 126 3.60 -15.57 -15.51
C ARG A 126 2.53 -16.49 -14.93
N ARG A 127 2.83 -17.17 -13.82
CA ARG A 127 1.85 -17.88 -13.01
C ARG A 127 0.94 -16.81 -12.37
N PHE A 128 -0.25 -17.18 -11.93
CA PHE A 128 -1.22 -16.27 -11.30
C PHE A 128 -1.91 -15.24 -12.21
N GLY A 129 -2.03 -15.51 -13.52
CA GLY A 129 -2.85 -14.72 -14.45
C GLY A 129 -2.04 -13.79 -15.36
N SER A 130 -2.35 -13.75 -16.65
CA SER A 130 -1.69 -12.86 -17.62
C SER A 130 -2.16 -11.41 -17.54
N GLU A 131 -3.30 -11.17 -16.88
CA GLU A 131 -3.92 -9.86 -16.69
C GLU A 131 -3.22 -9.00 -15.63
N PHE A 132 -2.35 -9.58 -14.80
CA PHE A 132 -1.60 -8.87 -13.77
C PHE A 132 -0.14 -8.68 -14.17
N THR A 133 0.45 -7.53 -13.79
CA THR A 133 1.85 -7.23 -14.08
C THR A 133 2.78 -8.13 -13.24
N PRO A 134 3.99 -8.47 -13.75
CA PRO A 134 4.97 -9.22 -12.96
C PRO A 134 5.33 -8.53 -11.64
N ALA A 135 5.47 -7.20 -11.66
CA ALA A 135 5.74 -6.39 -10.46
C ALA A 135 4.60 -6.48 -9.44
N GLY A 136 3.33 -6.35 -9.87
CA GLY A 136 2.17 -6.48 -8.99
C GLY A 136 2.08 -7.85 -8.32
N LYS A 137 2.37 -8.92 -9.06
CA LYS A 137 2.45 -10.28 -8.49
C LYS A 137 3.56 -10.41 -7.45
N LEU A 138 4.73 -9.83 -7.71
CA LEU A 138 5.85 -9.85 -6.77
C LEU A 138 5.52 -9.10 -5.48
N THR A 139 4.82 -7.96 -5.58
CA THR A 139 4.29 -7.22 -4.43
C THR A 139 3.38 -8.10 -3.58
N VAL A 140 2.43 -8.82 -4.21
CA VAL A 140 1.53 -9.72 -3.49
C VAL A 140 2.27 -10.91 -2.88
N LEU A 141 3.23 -11.51 -3.58
CA LEU A 141 4.05 -12.61 -3.02
C LEU A 141 4.80 -12.18 -1.76
N LYS A 142 5.39 -10.98 -1.76
CA LYS A 142 6.08 -10.40 -0.60
C LYS A 142 5.11 -10.11 0.54
N HIS A 143 3.92 -9.59 0.24
CA HIS A 143 2.86 -9.40 1.22
C HIS A 143 2.49 -10.73 1.90
N LEU A 144 2.23 -11.78 1.12
CA LEU A 144 1.90 -13.12 1.64
C LEU A 144 3.05 -13.70 2.46
N MET A 145 4.32 -13.50 2.05
CA MET A 145 5.49 -13.89 2.83
C MET A 145 5.46 -13.28 4.24
N THR A 146 5.10 -11.99 4.33
CA THR A 146 5.01 -11.27 5.61
C THR A 146 3.86 -11.77 6.48
N TYR A 147 2.67 -12.00 5.92
CA TYR A 147 1.48 -12.37 6.69
C TYR A 147 1.38 -13.87 7.02
N TRP A 148 2.03 -14.73 6.25
CA TRP A 148 2.07 -16.19 6.52
C TRP A 148 3.22 -16.59 7.45
N ALA A 149 4.09 -15.65 7.82
CA ALA A 149 5.17 -15.87 8.77
C ALA A 149 4.65 -16.25 10.17
N ALA A 150 5.54 -16.80 10.99
CA ALA A 150 5.24 -17.15 12.38
C ALA A 150 4.77 -15.93 13.20
N GLU A 151 5.32 -14.75 12.90
CA GLU A 151 5.00 -13.46 13.53
C GLU A 151 4.66 -12.41 12.45
N PRO A 152 3.38 -12.37 11.99
CA PRO A 152 2.92 -11.35 11.07
C PRO A 152 2.84 -9.99 11.78
N PRO A 153 2.76 -8.89 11.03
CA PRO A 153 2.62 -7.56 11.58
C PRO A 153 1.45 -7.47 12.55
N GLN A 154 1.73 -7.07 13.79
CA GLN A 154 0.71 -6.84 14.80
C GLN A 154 0.44 -5.35 14.96
N ARG A 155 -0.75 -5.02 15.49
CA ARG A 155 -1.08 -3.63 15.81
C ARG A 155 -0.23 -3.19 17.01
N HIS A 156 0.85 -2.44 16.75
CA HIS A 156 1.75 -1.95 17.79
C HIS A 156 1.26 -0.71 18.54
N MET A 157 0.41 0.11 17.91
CA MET A 157 -0.06 1.36 18.51
C MET A 157 -1.47 1.24 19.06
N ALA A 158 -1.63 1.56 20.33
CA ALA A 158 -2.93 1.69 20.97
C ALA A 158 -3.75 2.78 20.25
N ARG A 159 -4.99 2.43 19.90
CA ARG A 159 -5.96 3.37 19.35
C ARG A 159 -6.82 3.91 20.48
N ARG A 160 -7.13 5.20 20.41
CA ARG A 160 -8.10 5.86 21.27
C ARG A 160 -9.36 6.09 20.48
N ASP A 161 -10.48 5.60 21.00
CA ASP A 161 -11.78 5.91 20.44
C ASP A 161 -12.07 7.39 20.62
N ILE A 162 -12.52 8.01 19.54
CA ILE A 162 -12.85 9.42 19.51
C ILE A 162 -14.09 9.61 18.63
N ASN A 163 -14.72 10.77 18.76
CA ASN A 163 -15.78 11.21 17.87
C ASN A 163 -15.39 12.60 17.38
N ALA A 164 -14.77 12.65 16.20
CA ALA A 164 -14.32 13.88 15.57
C ALA A 164 -14.51 13.80 14.07
N THR A 165 -14.62 14.95 13.41
CA THR A 165 -14.68 15.01 11.95
C THR A 165 -13.34 15.47 11.38
N ILE A 166 -12.99 14.95 10.21
CA ILE A 166 -11.83 15.39 9.44
C ILE A 166 -12.28 15.72 8.02
N GLU A 167 -11.74 16.80 7.46
CA GLU A 167 -11.92 17.13 6.06
C GLU A 167 -10.89 16.36 5.23
N VAL A 168 -11.33 15.76 4.13
CA VAL A 168 -10.54 14.87 3.30
C VAL A 168 -10.65 15.26 1.83
N THR A 169 -9.52 15.30 1.15
CA THR A 169 -9.44 15.39 -0.31
C THR A 169 -8.36 14.44 -0.83
N HIS A 170 -8.26 14.27 -2.13
CA HIS A 170 -7.40 13.26 -2.75
C HIS A 170 -6.70 13.82 -4.00
N SER A 171 -5.83 12.99 -4.57
CA SER A 171 -4.93 13.28 -5.69
C SER A 171 -3.67 14.06 -5.34
N PHE A 172 -2.53 13.54 -5.79
CA PHE A 172 -1.22 14.17 -5.67
C PHE A 172 -1.24 15.65 -6.10
N ARG A 173 -1.86 15.98 -7.23
CA ARG A 173 -1.87 17.35 -7.76
C ARG A 173 -2.58 18.32 -6.84
N VAL A 174 -3.78 17.98 -6.37
CA VAL A 174 -4.55 18.79 -5.42
C VAL A 174 -3.77 18.94 -4.11
N ILE A 175 -3.28 17.83 -3.57
CA ILE A 175 -2.53 17.80 -2.32
C ILE A 175 -1.29 18.69 -2.41
N SER A 176 -0.57 18.65 -3.54
CA SER A 176 0.64 19.45 -3.77
C SER A 176 0.41 20.97 -3.72
N GLN A 177 -0.83 21.41 -3.96
CA GLN A 177 -1.24 22.82 -3.90
C GLN A 177 -1.78 23.22 -2.52
N LEU A 178 -2.29 22.26 -1.74
CA LEU A 178 -2.91 22.52 -0.43
C LEU A 178 -1.92 22.49 0.73
N VAL A 179 -0.84 21.72 0.62
CA VAL A 179 0.19 21.64 1.64
C VAL A 179 1.04 22.92 1.67
N THR A 180 1.82 23.10 2.75
CA THR A 180 2.67 24.29 2.91
C THR A 180 3.63 24.42 1.73
N HIS A 181 3.62 25.54 1.01
CA HIS A 181 4.58 25.77 -0.07
C HIS A 181 5.89 26.34 0.48
N ILE A 182 7.02 25.80 0.02
CA ILE A 182 8.34 26.39 0.24
C ILE A 182 8.79 26.99 -1.09
N ASP A 183 9.02 28.30 -1.09
CA ASP A 183 9.37 29.05 -2.29
C ASP A 183 10.68 28.57 -2.92
N ALA A 184 10.84 28.74 -4.23
CA ALA A 184 12.04 28.28 -4.94
C ALA A 184 13.19 29.31 -4.92
N GLY A 185 12.94 30.53 -4.41
CA GLY A 185 13.85 31.68 -4.52
C GLY A 185 13.73 32.36 -5.89
N HIS A 186 13.96 33.68 -5.95
CA HIS A 186 13.54 34.52 -7.11
C HIS A 186 14.07 34.08 -8.48
N ALA A 187 15.30 33.58 -8.56
CA ALA A 187 15.88 33.13 -9.83
C ALA A 187 15.26 31.81 -10.31
N ALA A 188 14.99 30.88 -9.39
CA ALA A 188 14.35 29.61 -9.73
C ALA A 188 12.84 29.75 -9.88
N GLU A 189 12.20 30.73 -9.24
CA GLU A 189 10.78 31.06 -9.45
C GLU A 189 10.49 31.46 -10.90
N GLN A 190 11.33 32.29 -11.52
CA GLN A 190 11.13 32.69 -12.91
C GLN A 190 11.21 31.49 -13.87
N ASP A 191 12.17 30.60 -13.65
CA ASP A 191 12.31 29.39 -14.45
C ASP A 191 11.21 28.37 -14.15
N ALA A 192 10.83 28.20 -12.88
CA ALA A 192 9.77 27.31 -12.44
C ALA A 192 8.39 27.80 -12.93
N ASP A 193 8.15 29.11 -12.95
CA ASP A 193 6.93 29.69 -13.52
C ASP A 193 6.90 29.56 -15.05
N ALA A 194 8.05 29.68 -15.72
CA ALA A 194 8.16 29.36 -17.14
C ALA A 194 7.92 27.86 -17.39
N ALA A 195 8.43 26.96 -16.54
CA ALA A 195 8.21 25.52 -16.61
C ALA A 195 6.75 25.15 -16.32
N LYS A 196 6.12 25.75 -15.29
CA LYS A 196 4.68 25.63 -15.01
C LYS A 196 3.85 26.07 -16.20
N LYS A 197 4.18 27.22 -16.82
CA LYS A 197 3.49 27.71 -18.02
C LYS A 197 3.68 26.77 -19.20
N ARG A 198 4.87 26.19 -19.40
CA ARG A 198 5.11 25.18 -20.45
C ARG A 198 4.31 23.90 -20.19
N ALA A 199 4.29 23.41 -18.95
CA ALA A 199 3.49 22.25 -18.56
C ALA A 199 1.97 22.52 -18.68
N ALA A 200 1.53 23.75 -18.42
CA ALA A 200 0.16 24.21 -18.59
C ALA A 200 -0.25 24.46 -20.06
N ILE A 201 0.71 24.51 -20.99
CA ILE A 201 0.42 24.60 -22.44
C ILE A 201 0.18 23.20 -23.04
N ASP A 202 0.81 22.16 -22.50
CA ASP A 202 0.55 20.76 -22.90
C ASP A 202 -0.60 20.09 -22.13
N LEU A 203 -1.02 20.67 -20.99
CA LEU A 203 -2.16 20.25 -20.19
C LEU A 203 -2.96 21.48 -19.80
N VAL A 204 -4.19 21.59 -20.31
CA VAL A 204 -5.23 22.60 -19.99
C VAL A 204 -4.91 23.44 -18.76
N ALA A 205 -4.61 24.73 -19.01
CA ALA A 205 -4.42 25.85 -18.07
C ALA A 205 -4.44 25.50 -16.57
N ALA A 206 -3.32 25.77 -15.90
CA ALA A 206 -3.17 25.80 -14.44
C ALA A 206 -3.95 26.97 -13.81
N ASP A 207 -5.26 27.03 -14.03
CA ASP A 207 -6.19 27.73 -13.14
C ASP A 207 -6.42 26.85 -11.89
N ASP A 208 -6.87 27.46 -10.78
CA ASP A 208 -7.18 26.81 -9.50
C ASP A 208 -7.78 25.42 -9.74
N ILE A 209 -7.07 24.36 -9.34
CA ILE A 209 -7.60 23.00 -9.51
C ILE A 209 -8.89 22.94 -8.69
N ASP A 210 -10.03 22.83 -9.36
CA ASP A 210 -11.30 22.62 -8.68
C ASP A 210 -11.21 21.29 -7.92
N TYR A 211 -11.25 21.36 -6.59
CA TYR A 211 -11.21 20.21 -5.72
C TYR A 211 -12.43 20.21 -4.82
N SER A 212 -12.96 19.02 -4.58
CA SER A 212 -13.98 18.81 -3.58
C SER A 212 -13.37 18.23 -2.31
N THR A 213 -14.02 18.50 -1.18
CA THR A 213 -13.67 17.90 0.09
C THR A 213 -14.86 17.13 0.65
N GLU A 214 -14.55 16.02 1.32
CA GLU A 214 -15.51 15.24 2.08
C GLU A 214 -15.23 15.41 3.57
N VAL A 215 -16.28 15.36 4.40
CA VAL A 215 -16.14 15.39 5.86
C VAL A 215 -16.39 14.00 6.42
N TRP A 216 -15.35 13.34 6.92
CA TRP A 216 -15.41 11.97 7.42
C TRP A 216 -15.47 11.93 8.94
N ASN A 217 -16.22 10.96 9.47
CA ASN A 217 -16.26 10.70 10.89
C ASN A 217 -15.10 9.79 11.31
N ILE A 218 -14.27 10.24 12.24
CA ILE A 218 -13.16 9.48 12.81
C ILE A 218 -13.65 8.75 14.06
N ALA A 219 -13.69 7.43 13.99
CA ALA A 219 -14.07 6.55 15.08
C ALA A 219 -12.91 6.32 16.07
N ASN A 220 -11.67 6.33 15.59
CA ASN A 220 -10.49 6.16 16.45
C ASN A 220 -9.21 6.73 15.82
N MET A 221 -8.21 6.99 16.66
CA MET A 221 -6.90 7.47 16.22
C MET A 221 -5.75 6.77 16.96
N SER A 222 -4.60 6.66 16.32
CA SER A 222 -3.30 6.40 16.95
C SER A 222 -2.29 7.48 16.54
N ALA A 223 -1.05 7.41 17.02
CA ALA A 223 -0.03 8.36 16.58
C ALA A 223 0.33 8.21 15.08
N ALA A 224 0.15 7.02 14.50
CA ALA A 224 0.46 6.72 13.09
C ALA A 224 -0.76 6.73 12.15
N GLY A 225 -1.97 7.08 12.60
CA GLY A 225 -3.11 7.10 11.69
C GLY A 225 -4.50 7.17 12.30
N PHE A 226 -5.51 7.04 11.44
CA PHE A 226 -6.92 7.18 11.77
C PHE A 226 -7.72 5.95 11.36
N GLY A 227 -8.86 5.74 12.04
CA GLY A 227 -9.94 4.88 11.60
C GLY A 227 -11.18 5.75 11.36
N ALA A 228 -11.66 5.80 10.12
CA ALA A 228 -12.84 6.54 9.73
C ALA A 228 -13.98 5.59 9.36
N THR A 229 -15.21 6.07 9.49
CA THR A 229 -16.40 5.38 9.01
C THR A 229 -17.13 6.30 8.05
N LEU A 230 -17.40 5.80 6.85
CA LEU A 230 -18.04 6.53 5.77
C LEU A 230 -19.54 6.25 5.74
N SER A 231 -20.31 7.23 5.30
CA SER A 231 -21.77 7.13 5.16
C SER A 231 -22.24 7.62 3.79
N GLY A 232 -23.29 6.99 3.25
CA GLY A 232 -23.90 7.41 1.99
C GLY A 232 -22.96 7.27 0.80
N SER A 233 -22.74 8.36 0.06
CA SER A 233 -21.86 8.42 -1.11
C SER A 233 -20.44 8.88 -0.79
N GLN A 234 -20.04 8.88 0.48
CA GLN A 234 -18.67 9.24 0.87
C GLN A 234 -17.66 8.19 0.41
N GLY A 235 -16.50 8.66 -0.04
CA GLY A 235 -15.37 7.85 -0.40
C GLY A 235 -15.63 6.94 -1.60
N THR A 236 -16.46 7.34 -2.57
CA THR A 236 -16.61 6.58 -3.83
C THR A 236 -15.31 6.46 -4.63
N TRP A 237 -14.37 7.38 -4.41
CA TRP A 237 -13.06 7.40 -5.06
C TRP A 237 -12.04 6.46 -4.40
N ILE A 238 -12.27 6.01 -3.16
CA ILE A 238 -11.21 5.38 -2.35
C ILE A 238 -10.85 3.98 -2.87
N LYS A 239 -9.54 3.75 -2.98
CA LYS A 239 -8.90 2.44 -3.11
C LYS A 239 -7.78 2.33 -2.10
N ILE A 240 -7.39 1.10 -1.78
CA ILE A 240 -6.20 0.87 -0.97
C ILE A 240 -4.97 1.31 -1.77
N GLY A 241 -4.11 2.11 -1.15
CA GLY A 241 -2.96 2.75 -1.77
C GLY A 241 -3.18 4.23 -2.09
N ASP A 242 -4.42 4.71 -2.12
CA ASP A 242 -4.68 6.11 -2.51
C ASP A 242 -4.12 7.12 -1.51
N LEU A 243 -3.54 8.18 -2.06
CA LEU A 243 -3.10 9.34 -1.31
C LEU A 243 -4.28 10.23 -0.94
N CYS A 244 -4.29 10.74 0.28
CA CYS A 244 -5.29 11.69 0.76
C CYS A 244 -4.63 12.83 1.56
N ALA A 245 -5.20 14.02 1.44
CA ALA A 245 -4.93 15.09 2.38
C ALA A 245 -6.03 15.14 3.44
N LEU A 246 -5.61 15.37 4.67
CA LEU A 246 -6.46 15.36 5.85
C LEU A 246 -6.33 16.69 6.58
N LYS A 247 -7.43 17.40 6.80
CA LYS A 247 -7.46 18.62 7.60
C LYS A 247 -8.34 18.43 8.83
N PRO A 248 -7.75 18.39 10.04
CA PRO A 248 -8.51 18.34 11.28
C PRO A 248 -9.43 19.57 11.38
N GLN A 249 -10.62 19.40 11.96
CA GLN A 249 -11.62 20.47 12.08
C GLN A 249 -11.07 21.78 12.69
N ASN A 250 -10.11 21.68 13.62
CA ASN A 250 -9.48 22.83 14.29
C ASN A 250 -8.02 23.05 13.84
N GLY A 251 -7.59 22.41 12.75
CA GLY A 251 -6.25 22.50 12.21
C GLY A 251 -6.19 23.43 11.00
N GLU A 252 -5.17 24.28 10.95
CA GLU A 252 -4.91 25.12 9.76
C GLU A 252 -4.16 24.37 8.67
N LEU A 253 -3.34 23.38 9.05
CA LEU A 253 -2.46 22.65 8.14
C LEU A 253 -3.11 21.36 7.64
N TRP A 254 -2.96 21.13 6.33
CA TRP A 254 -3.21 19.83 5.72
C TRP A 254 -2.12 18.83 6.09
N TRP A 255 -2.55 17.65 6.49
CA TRP A 255 -1.70 16.48 6.65
C TRP A 255 -1.80 15.61 5.41
N VAL A 256 -0.81 14.75 5.21
CA VAL A 256 -0.80 13.77 4.12
C VAL A 256 -0.87 12.38 4.71
N GLY A 257 -1.78 11.57 4.19
CA GLY A 257 -2.00 10.19 4.58
C GLY A 257 -2.29 9.28 3.40
N MET A 258 -2.34 7.99 3.65
CA MET A 258 -2.61 6.96 2.65
C MET A 258 -3.69 6.00 3.14
N ILE A 259 -4.60 5.62 2.24
CA ILE A 259 -5.60 4.59 2.51
C ILE A 259 -4.89 3.24 2.58
N ARG A 260 -4.86 2.62 3.76
CA ARG A 260 -4.22 1.32 3.99
C ARG A 260 -5.18 0.19 4.22
N ARG A 261 -6.40 0.50 4.68
CA ARG A 261 -7.40 -0.52 4.96
C ARG A 261 -8.79 -0.11 4.53
N LEU A 262 -9.52 -1.04 3.93
CA LEU A 262 -10.93 -0.91 3.60
C LEU A 262 -11.65 -2.20 3.98
N HIS A 263 -12.72 -2.08 4.75
CA HIS A 263 -13.66 -3.18 4.95
C HIS A 263 -15.06 -2.64 5.18
N THR A 264 -16.05 -3.47 4.93
CA THR A 264 -17.45 -3.16 5.24
C THR A 264 -17.84 -3.92 6.49
N ASP A 265 -18.37 -3.20 7.49
CA ASP A 265 -18.84 -3.82 8.72
C ASP A 265 -20.21 -4.51 8.57
N ALA A 266 -20.70 -5.14 9.65
CA ALA A 266 -21.98 -5.83 9.65
C ALA A 266 -23.18 -4.90 9.39
N ASP A 267 -23.05 -3.61 9.69
CA ASP A 267 -24.06 -2.57 9.46
C ASP A 267 -23.96 -1.96 8.04
N LYS A 268 -23.14 -2.56 7.17
CA LYS A 268 -22.85 -2.11 5.81
C LYS A 268 -22.18 -0.74 5.72
N LYS A 269 -21.52 -0.29 6.79
CA LYS A 269 -20.73 0.93 6.77
C LYS A 269 -19.32 0.62 6.29
N VAL A 270 -18.77 1.50 5.48
CA VAL A 270 -17.40 1.37 4.99
C VAL A 270 -16.46 1.95 6.05
N CYS A 271 -15.59 1.11 6.55
CA CYS A 271 -14.56 1.44 7.53
C CYS A 271 -13.22 1.59 6.82
N VAL A 272 -12.58 2.73 7.03
CA VAL A 272 -11.34 3.12 6.36
C VAL A 272 -10.22 3.25 7.39
N GLY A 273 -9.10 2.58 7.15
CA GLY A 273 -7.87 2.76 7.90
C GLY A 273 -6.90 3.64 7.12
N ILE A 274 -6.57 4.80 7.69
CA ILE A 274 -5.67 5.77 7.07
C ILE A 274 -4.35 5.77 7.83
N GLU A 275 -3.24 5.56 7.13
CA GLU A 275 -1.91 5.80 7.67
C GLU A 275 -1.55 7.27 7.51
N LEU A 276 -1.00 7.89 8.54
CA LEU A 276 -0.54 9.27 8.50
C LEU A 276 0.92 9.31 8.08
N LEU A 277 1.20 9.87 6.90
CA LEU A 277 2.56 9.97 6.36
C LEU A 277 3.29 11.21 6.89
N ALA A 278 2.62 12.36 6.94
CA ALA A 278 3.20 13.59 7.49
C ALA A 278 2.12 14.55 8.02
N LYS A 279 2.39 15.17 9.18
CA LYS A 279 1.58 16.27 9.74
C LYS A 279 1.99 17.66 9.26
N ARG A 280 3.19 17.76 8.69
CA ARG A 280 3.76 19.00 8.14
C ARG A 280 4.39 18.74 6.77
N PRO A 281 3.62 18.20 5.82
CA PRO A 281 4.09 18.07 4.45
C PRO A 281 4.39 19.45 3.86
N ALA A 282 5.35 19.50 2.95
CA ALA A 282 5.69 20.73 2.25
C ALA A 282 5.86 20.50 0.74
N SER A 283 5.24 21.36 -0.08
CA SER A 283 5.44 21.38 -1.53
C SER A 283 6.73 22.11 -1.83
N VAL A 284 7.63 21.46 -2.57
CA VAL A 284 8.94 21.99 -2.97
C VAL A 284 9.19 21.72 -4.45
N TRP A 285 10.03 22.54 -5.06
CA TRP A 285 10.48 22.34 -6.45
C TRP A 285 11.81 21.60 -6.48
N LEU A 286 11.87 20.55 -7.31
CA LEU A 286 13.12 19.89 -7.68
C LEU A 286 13.56 20.38 -9.05
N ARG A 287 14.81 20.82 -9.12
CA ARG A 287 15.51 21.08 -10.37
C ARG A 287 16.26 19.84 -10.81
N VAL A 288 16.00 19.35 -12.02
CA VAL A 288 16.66 18.16 -12.56
C VAL A 288 18.11 18.50 -12.95
N LEU A 289 19.08 17.78 -12.39
CA LEU A 289 20.51 17.95 -12.73
C LEU A 289 21.06 16.88 -13.68
N GLY A 290 20.32 15.77 -13.90
CA GLY A 290 20.67 14.68 -14.82
C GLY A 290 21.26 13.42 -14.16
N LYS A 291 21.71 12.45 -14.97
CA LYS A 291 22.39 11.21 -14.53
C LYS A 291 23.88 11.26 -14.85
N GLY A 292 24.75 11.01 -13.86
CA GLY A 292 26.16 10.69 -14.08
C GLY A 292 26.88 11.61 -15.11
N ALA A 293 27.27 11.03 -16.25
CA ALA A 293 28.05 11.70 -17.31
C ALA A 293 27.33 12.86 -18.04
N ASP A 294 26.00 12.98 -17.93
CA ASP A 294 25.23 14.13 -18.46
C ASP A 294 25.49 15.45 -17.68
N ARG A 295 26.13 15.36 -16.50
CA ARG A 295 26.62 16.55 -15.77
C ARG A 295 27.65 17.34 -16.55
N ILE A 296 28.46 16.68 -17.38
CA ILE A 296 29.63 17.28 -18.03
C ILE A 296 29.22 17.98 -19.34
N SER A 297 28.32 17.38 -20.12
CA SER A 297 27.80 17.96 -21.37
C SER A 297 26.94 19.20 -21.15
N ASN A 298 26.11 19.25 -20.10
CA ASN A 298 25.31 20.44 -19.80
C ASN A 298 26.16 21.60 -19.24
N TRP A 299 27.31 21.31 -18.63
CA TRP A 299 28.20 22.34 -18.07
C TRP A 299 29.16 22.93 -19.11
N GLU A 300 29.67 22.13 -20.05
CA GLU A 300 30.71 22.56 -21.00
C GLU A 300 30.18 23.22 -22.29
N THR A 301 28.90 23.06 -22.67
CA THR A 301 28.43 23.44 -24.02
C THR A 301 27.45 24.62 -24.12
N SER A 302 27.02 25.26 -23.03
CA SER A 302 25.89 26.21 -23.10
C SER A 302 26.22 27.63 -22.63
N SER A 303 26.63 28.47 -23.59
CA SER A 303 26.72 29.93 -23.48
C SER A 303 25.39 30.64 -23.82
N GLY A 304 24.24 29.95 -23.76
CA GLY A 304 22.93 30.52 -24.04
C GLY A 304 21.80 29.82 -23.29
N SER A 305 21.07 30.58 -22.46
CA SER A 305 19.79 30.26 -21.81
C SER A 305 19.64 28.82 -21.29
N PHE A 306 20.14 28.55 -20.08
CA PHE A 306 19.80 27.32 -19.35
C PHE A 306 18.29 27.31 -19.03
N SER A 307 17.50 26.41 -19.62
CA SER A 307 16.18 26.08 -19.08
C SER A 307 16.27 24.73 -18.38
N TYR A 308 16.10 24.74 -17.06
CA TYR A 308 16.02 23.50 -16.29
C TYR A 308 14.60 22.99 -16.24
N ASP A 309 14.45 21.67 -16.16
CA ASP A 309 13.18 21.05 -15.82
C ASP A 309 12.98 21.13 -14.32
N TYR A 310 11.79 21.60 -13.92
CA TYR A 310 11.37 21.70 -12.53
C TYR A 310 10.18 20.78 -12.28
N LEU A 311 10.25 20.02 -11.20
CA LEU A 311 9.23 19.04 -10.80
C LEU A 311 8.69 19.42 -9.43
N PRO A 312 7.35 19.54 -9.26
CA PRO A 312 6.76 19.70 -7.94
C PRO A 312 6.79 18.37 -7.21
N VAL A 313 7.22 18.37 -5.96
CA VAL A 313 7.18 17.20 -5.08
C VAL A 313 6.68 17.59 -3.69
N ILE A 314 6.10 16.62 -2.98
CA ILE A 314 5.71 16.81 -1.59
C ILE A 314 6.80 16.18 -0.71
N LEU A 315 7.46 17.01 0.08
CA LEU A 315 8.40 16.60 1.10
C LEU A 315 7.65 16.09 2.33
N LEU A 316 7.99 14.87 2.75
CA LEU A 316 7.55 14.24 3.98
C LEU A 316 8.69 14.27 5.01
N PRO A 317 8.64 15.17 6.01
CA PRO A 317 9.71 15.25 7.00
C PRO A 317 9.71 14.04 7.93
N ASP A 318 10.89 13.45 8.14
CA ASP A 318 11.15 12.40 9.14
C ASP A 318 11.05 12.93 10.58
N GLU A 319 10.59 12.09 11.50
CA GLU A 319 10.49 12.35 12.94
C GLU A 319 11.87 12.52 13.61
N HIS A 320 12.91 11.84 13.12
CA HIS A 320 14.25 11.86 13.74
C HIS A 320 15.17 12.93 13.15
N ASN A 321 15.13 13.14 11.84
CA ASN A 321 15.82 14.26 11.20
C ASN A 321 15.21 14.59 9.83
N ALA A 322 14.36 15.63 9.81
CA ALA A 322 13.49 16.02 8.70
C ALA A 322 14.13 16.12 7.30
N TYR A 323 15.47 16.13 7.17
CA TYR A 323 16.16 16.35 5.91
C TYR A 323 17.37 15.43 5.63
N LEU A 324 17.69 14.45 6.48
CA LEU A 324 18.80 13.51 6.25
C LEU A 324 18.37 12.29 5.43
N HIS A 325 17.17 11.78 5.69
CA HIS A 325 16.50 10.72 4.94
C HIS A 325 15.10 11.21 4.55
N ALA A 326 15.04 12.25 3.73
CA ALA A 326 13.78 12.81 3.26
C ALA A 326 13.06 11.81 2.34
N THR A 327 11.79 11.53 2.65
CA THR A 327 10.87 10.86 1.72
C THR A 327 10.15 11.94 0.92
N LEU A 328 10.03 11.70 -0.38
CA LEU A 328 9.34 12.59 -1.31
C LEU A 328 8.21 11.82 -1.95
N LEU A 329 7.09 12.50 -2.19
CA LEU A 329 6.05 12.04 -3.10
C LEU A 329 6.16 12.85 -4.38
N MET A 330 6.07 12.20 -5.53
CA MET A 330 6.02 12.83 -6.83
C MET A 330 4.89 12.26 -7.69
N GLU A 331 4.56 12.93 -8.78
CA GLU A 331 3.61 12.41 -9.77
C GLU A 331 4.13 11.08 -10.35
N SER A 332 3.24 10.11 -10.57
CA SER A 332 3.62 8.79 -11.09
C SER A 332 4.43 8.86 -12.39
N GLY A 333 5.49 8.03 -12.50
CA GLY A 333 6.33 7.90 -13.70
C GLY A 333 7.47 8.93 -13.82
N ARG A 334 7.72 9.73 -12.79
CA ARG A 334 8.82 10.71 -12.66
C ARG A 334 10.04 10.19 -11.90
N PHE A 335 9.93 9.07 -11.20
CA PHE A 335 10.99 8.49 -10.38
C PHE A 335 12.04 7.87 -11.28
N VAL A 336 13.27 8.32 -11.08
CA VAL A 336 14.42 7.80 -11.81
C VAL A 336 15.51 7.44 -10.82
N ALA A 337 15.76 6.14 -10.67
CA ALA A 337 16.81 5.63 -9.79
C ALA A 337 18.17 6.24 -10.14
N ASP A 338 18.93 6.58 -9.09
CA ASP A 338 20.26 7.21 -9.15
C ASP A 338 20.32 8.60 -9.82
N ALA A 339 19.19 9.19 -10.21
CA ALA A 339 19.17 10.56 -10.70
C ALA A 339 19.45 11.57 -9.57
N ILE A 340 20.12 12.66 -9.94
CA ILE A 340 20.48 13.75 -9.03
C ILE A 340 19.56 14.94 -9.31
N TYR A 341 18.98 15.47 -8.24
CA TYR A 341 18.11 16.63 -8.24
C TYR A 341 18.66 17.68 -7.29
N GLN A 342 18.30 18.93 -7.52
CA GLN A 342 18.51 20.02 -6.59
C GLN A 342 17.16 20.48 -6.05
N MET A 343 16.92 20.24 -4.76
CA MET A 343 15.72 20.70 -4.06
C MET A 343 15.87 22.17 -3.71
N MET A 344 14.90 22.97 -4.14
CA MET A 344 14.85 24.41 -3.88
C MET A 344 14.13 24.66 -2.54
N MET A 345 14.74 25.48 -1.69
CA MET A 345 14.25 25.83 -0.34
C MET A 345 14.49 27.32 -0.05
N GLY A 346 13.84 28.18 -0.81
CA GLY A 346 14.04 29.63 -0.84
C GLY A 346 15.42 29.96 -1.39
N GLU A 347 16.19 30.74 -0.63
CA GLU A 347 17.58 31.10 -0.97
C GLU A 347 18.58 29.94 -0.81
N LYS A 348 18.14 28.82 -0.21
CA LYS A 348 18.98 27.63 -0.03
C LYS A 348 18.56 26.54 -1.00
N SER A 349 19.53 25.69 -1.36
CA SER A 349 19.26 24.48 -2.11
C SER A 349 20.02 23.30 -1.53
N ARG A 350 19.54 22.09 -1.81
CA ARG A 350 20.20 20.83 -1.46
C ARG A 350 20.21 19.88 -2.62
N GLU A 351 21.36 19.25 -2.87
CA GLU A 351 21.43 18.12 -3.79
C GLU A 351 20.85 16.87 -3.14
N LEU A 352 20.04 16.15 -3.91
CA LEU A 352 19.40 14.89 -3.52
C LEU A 352 19.73 13.84 -4.58
N LYS A 353 19.94 12.61 -4.12
CA LYS A 353 20.05 11.43 -4.99
C LYS A 353 18.93 10.47 -4.64
N PHE A 354 18.15 10.08 -5.64
CA PHE A 354 17.11 9.08 -5.42
C PHE A 354 17.71 7.68 -5.32
N THR A 355 17.45 7.01 -4.21
CA THR A 355 18.03 5.70 -3.89
C THR A 355 17.09 4.55 -4.20
N LYS A 356 15.82 4.68 -3.84
CA LYS A 356 14.83 3.60 -3.94
C LYS A 356 13.42 4.17 -4.04
N LEU A 357 12.60 3.53 -4.86
CA LEU A 357 11.15 3.71 -4.86
C LEU A 357 10.54 2.93 -3.68
N LEU A 358 9.81 3.63 -2.81
CA LEU A 358 9.25 3.04 -1.60
C LEU A 358 7.83 2.48 -1.81
N ALA A 359 7.02 3.17 -2.59
CA ALA A 359 5.65 2.79 -2.93
C ALA A 359 5.25 3.44 -4.26
N GLU A 360 4.19 2.97 -4.88
CA GLU A 360 3.55 3.60 -6.03
C GLU A 360 2.03 3.52 -5.83
N GLY A 361 1.31 4.54 -6.29
CA GLY A 361 -0.15 4.59 -6.31
C GLY A 361 -0.67 4.98 -7.69
N GLU A 362 -1.96 5.29 -7.77
CA GLU A 362 -2.61 5.63 -9.04
C GLU A 362 -2.05 6.92 -9.67
N ASP A 363 -1.68 7.91 -8.85
CA ASP A 363 -1.21 9.21 -9.32
C ASP A 363 0.06 9.73 -8.61
N PHE A 364 0.69 8.88 -7.80
CA PHE A 364 1.95 9.21 -7.11
C PHE A 364 2.93 8.04 -7.11
N GLU A 365 4.17 8.35 -6.76
CA GLU A 365 5.23 7.40 -6.42
C GLU A 365 6.21 7.98 -5.38
#